data_AF-B8MNZ7-F1
#
_entry.id   AF-B8MNZ7-F1
#
_cell.length_a   1.000
_cell.length_b   1.000
_cell.length_c   1.000
_cell.angle_alpha   90.00
_cell.angle_beta   90.00
_cell.angle_gamma   90.00
#
_symmetry.space_group_name_H-M   'P 1'
#
loop_
_entity.id
_entity.type
_entity.pdbx_description
1 polymer ?
#
loop_
_entity_poly.entity_id
_entity_poly.type
_entity_poly.pdbx_seq_one_letter_code
_entity_poly.pdbx_strand_id
1 'polypeptide(L)'
;MNRSSTVKSMKRGKVVCDNATDGFSEMEDCVGDSIMGSKFIDIWHGEEVVSKPTNTRLQYPHQQQQQHQLNNAVVASTVKAIAEENNIETLVFKPPKRIASSSDEGSDEGSIASDDSNNDVPWIRPALDIEIRKQHSPYIVDLVAKVVRQAPGLFVQGQSFFIHPQVYGNSLPRPVRDIHALCALYENDKDYQLSPVKLSTLLQRQIVSLIQTAKKTTDFEELVACVQALTLAQCLQLSEGNIRSPAVEKSLDILAALAHRMWSLVPCELPSSMSPWHAWMFGETVRRTIVFSHLVIAAFQFLTRGYACRTPFIDALPFDGRTYLWDARSEQDWAKYSTQSDFPMVSVIEYADLLQSGRALCFSSFEGLIIATCRGLDLPIHDPAKVMQM
;
A
#
# COMPACT_ATOMS: atom_id res chain seq x y z
N MET A 1 -2.18 -45.35 54.05
CA MET A 1 -1.17 -44.53 53.35
C MET A 1 -1.92 -43.34 52.73
N ASN A 2 -2.08 -42.20 53.41
CA ASN A 2 -1.17 -41.02 53.45
C ASN A 2 -0.77 -40.58 52.02
N ARG A 3 -1.01 -39.37 51.47
CA ARG A 3 -1.35 -37.99 51.91
C ARG A 3 -2.10 -37.32 50.72
N SER A 4 -3.09 -36.41 50.78
CA SER A 4 -3.25 -35.07 51.39
C SER A 4 -2.25 -33.99 50.96
N SER A 5 -2.69 -32.99 50.18
CA SER A 5 -2.43 -31.52 50.28
C SER A 5 -2.90 -30.83 48.98
N THR A 6 -3.93 -29.98 48.96
CA THR A 6 -4.10 -28.58 49.44
C THR A 6 -3.48 -27.50 48.54
N VAL A 7 -4.37 -26.84 47.80
CA VAL A 7 -4.49 -25.40 47.46
C VAL A 7 -3.30 -24.47 47.73
N LYS A 8 -2.91 -23.69 46.72
CA LYS A 8 -2.43 -22.31 46.91
C LYS A 8 -3.06 -21.35 45.89
N SER A 9 -3.85 -20.44 46.45
CA SER A 9 -4.37 -19.21 45.85
C SER A 9 -3.25 -18.17 45.75
N MET A 10 -3.19 -17.39 44.67
CA MET A 10 -2.47 -16.12 44.64
C MET A 10 -3.32 -15.08 43.90
N LYS A 11 -3.72 -14.05 44.64
CA LYS A 11 -4.51 -12.91 44.21
C LYS A 11 -3.64 -11.85 43.50
N ARG A 12 -4.26 -11.18 42.53
CA ARG A 12 -4.19 -9.75 42.15
C ARG A 12 -2.82 -9.05 42.13
N GLY A 13 -2.41 -8.67 40.92
CA GLY A 13 -1.73 -7.40 40.64
C GLY A 13 -2.58 -6.59 39.66
N LYS A 14 -3.22 -5.53 40.15
CA LYS A 14 -3.95 -4.53 39.38
C LYS A 14 -2.94 -3.43 39.08
N VAL A 15 -2.61 -3.17 37.81
CA VAL A 15 -1.89 -1.96 37.43
C VAL A 15 -2.85 -1.13 36.58
N VAL A 16 -3.22 0.01 37.18
CA VAL A 16 -3.97 1.10 36.56
C VAL A 16 -2.96 1.96 35.80
N CYS A 17 -3.36 2.40 34.61
CA CYS A 17 -2.61 3.26 33.70
C CYS A 17 -2.31 4.63 34.33
N ASP A 18 -1.21 5.27 33.92
CA ASP A 18 -1.14 6.71 33.66
C ASP A 18 0.07 7.05 32.75
N ASN A 19 -0.21 7.88 31.72
CA ASN A 19 0.64 8.81 30.94
C ASN A 19 1.92 8.28 30.24
N ALA A 20 1.97 8.21 28.90
CA ALA A 20 2.20 9.29 27.92
C ALA A 20 3.64 9.82 27.87
N THR A 21 4.15 9.92 26.63
CA THR A 21 5.37 10.58 26.11
C THR A 21 6.68 9.78 26.02
N ASP A 22 7.23 9.84 24.79
CA ASP A 22 8.61 9.71 24.31
C ASP A 22 9.39 8.38 24.35
N GLY A 23 10.06 8.10 23.22
CA GLY A 23 11.14 7.11 23.14
C GLY A 23 11.27 6.37 21.81
N PHE A 24 11.70 7.06 20.75
CA PHE A 24 12.26 6.47 19.53
C PHE A 24 13.79 6.44 19.70
N SER A 25 14.38 5.28 20.06
CA SER A 25 15.76 4.89 19.72
C SER A 25 16.08 3.50 20.30
N GLU A 26 17.00 2.80 19.65
CA GLU A 26 17.68 1.55 20.05
C GLU A 26 16.96 0.22 19.81
N MET A 27 17.34 -0.47 18.73
CA MET A 27 17.74 -1.88 18.78
C MET A 27 18.53 -2.27 17.51
N GLU A 28 19.86 -2.15 17.61
CA GLU A 28 20.79 -3.03 16.90
C GLU A 28 21.11 -4.23 17.80
N ASP A 29 21.56 -5.31 17.16
CA ASP A 29 22.06 -6.59 17.71
C ASP A 29 21.07 -7.69 18.09
N CYS A 30 20.92 -8.65 17.17
CA CYS A 30 20.84 -10.09 17.45
C CYS A 30 21.29 -10.88 16.21
N VAL A 31 22.59 -11.22 16.14
CA VAL A 31 23.14 -12.27 15.27
C VAL A 31 23.26 -13.54 16.11
N GLY A 32 22.61 -14.63 15.68
CA GLY A 32 22.73 -15.95 16.31
C GLY A 32 22.06 -17.02 15.48
N ASP A 33 22.88 -17.90 14.89
CA ASP A 33 22.52 -18.98 13.96
C ASP A 33 21.39 -19.91 14.47
N SER A 34 20.36 -20.10 13.64
CA SER A 34 19.54 -21.32 13.66
C SER A 34 18.96 -21.63 12.29
N ILE A 35 19.28 -22.82 11.80
CA ILE A 35 18.90 -23.38 10.49
C ILE A 35 17.43 -23.82 10.55
N MET A 36 16.64 -23.42 9.54
CA MET A 36 15.18 -23.57 9.36
C MET A 36 14.26 -22.49 9.98
N GLY A 37 14.45 -21.22 9.59
CA GLY A 37 13.51 -20.12 9.86
C GLY A 37 13.35 -19.06 8.75
N SER A 38 14.34 -18.86 7.86
CA SER A 38 14.28 -17.80 6.83
C SER A 38 13.51 -18.23 5.58
N LYS A 39 12.23 -17.88 5.46
CA LYS A 39 11.51 -17.99 4.16
C LYS A 39 10.68 -16.78 3.82
N PHE A 40 10.22 -16.01 4.80
CA PHE A 40 9.33 -14.90 4.49
C PHE A 40 10.08 -13.59 4.27
N ILE A 41 11.14 -13.29 5.03
CA ILE A 41 12.10 -12.24 4.69
C ILE A 41 12.65 -12.46 3.28
N ASP A 42 13.02 -13.68 2.91
CA ASP A 42 13.53 -14.02 1.59
C ASP A 42 12.47 -13.77 0.49
N ILE A 43 11.20 -14.14 0.73
CA ILE A 43 10.06 -13.82 -0.16
C ILE A 43 9.72 -12.31 -0.16
N TRP A 44 10.05 -11.59 0.91
CA TRP A 44 9.73 -10.18 1.11
C TRP A 44 10.83 -9.22 0.60
N HIS A 45 12.08 -9.68 0.61
CA HIS A 45 13.29 -8.96 0.18
C HIS A 45 13.86 -9.51 -1.14
N GLY A 46 13.31 -10.59 -1.69
CA GLY A 46 13.69 -11.13 -2.99
C GLY A 46 14.88 -12.08 -3.00
N GLU A 47 15.22 -12.73 -1.88
CA GLU A 47 16.21 -13.82 -1.87
C GLU A 47 15.52 -15.15 -2.24
N GLU A 48 16.03 -15.85 -3.26
CA GLU A 48 15.49 -17.14 -3.69
C GLU A 48 15.87 -18.26 -2.70
N VAL A 49 14.89 -19.05 -2.27
CA VAL A 49 15.13 -20.39 -1.70
C VAL A 49 15.51 -21.34 -2.84
N VAL A 50 16.78 -21.35 -3.21
CA VAL A 50 17.31 -22.23 -4.26
C VAL A 50 17.27 -23.68 -3.80
N SER A 51 16.46 -24.51 -4.47
CA SER A 51 16.77 -25.93 -4.66
C SER A 51 17.33 -26.10 -6.07
N LYS A 52 18.57 -26.61 -6.15
CA LYS A 52 19.44 -26.62 -7.34
C LYS A 52 18.72 -27.04 -8.63
N PRO A 53 18.85 -26.29 -9.75
CA PRO A 53 18.33 -26.72 -11.04
C PRO A 53 19.29 -27.71 -11.73
N THR A 54 18.71 -28.73 -12.36
CA THR A 54 19.41 -29.60 -13.31
C THR A 54 19.43 -28.90 -14.66
N ASN A 55 20.64 -28.65 -15.17
CA ASN A 55 20.94 -27.90 -16.39
C ASN A 55 20.20 -28.46 -17.62
N THR A 56 19.26 -27.70 -18.19
CA THR A 56 18.83 -27.90 -19.59
C THR A 56 18.70 -26.53 -20.26
N ARG A 57 19.67 -26.19 -21.09
CA ARG A 57 19.77 -24.94 -21.83
C ARG A 57 18.88 -25.03 -23.08
N LEU A 58 17.71 -24.39 -23.05
CA LEU A 58 16.89 -24.19 -24.26
C LEU A 58 17.38 -22.93 -24.99
N GLN A 59 17.87 -23.10 -26.21
CA GLN A 59 18.22 -22.00 -27.13
C GLN A 59 16.96 -21.51 -27.85
N TYR A 60 16.58 -20.26 -27.64
CA TYR A 60 15.57 -19.56 -28.45
C TYR A 60 16.18 -19.07 -29.78
N PRO A 61 15.44 -19.10 -30.90
CA PRO A 61 15.95 -18.67 -32.20
C PRO A 61 16.16 -17.15 -32.26
N HIS A 62 17.39 -16.76 -32.62
CA HIS A 62 17.96 -15.41 -32.57
C HIS A 62 17.17 -14.31 -33.31
N GLN A 63 16.28 -14.70 -34.23
CA GLN A 63 15.58 -13.81 -35.17
C GLN A 63 14.27 -13.23 -34.59
N GLN A 64 13.56 -13.98 -33.75
CA GLN A 64 12.37 -13.47 -33.05
C GLN A 64 12.74 -12.47 -31.95
N GLN A 65 13.88 -12.70 -31.28
CA GLN A 65 14.38 -11.82 -30.22
C GLN A 65 14.78 -10.42 -30.77
N GLN A 66 15.37 -10.35 -31.96
CA GLN A 66 15.70 -9.08 -32.61
C GLN A 66 14.46 -8.28 -33.04
N GLN A 67 13.42 -8.95 -33.53
CA GLN A 67 12.20 -8.26 -33.99
C GLN A 67 11.34 -7.77 -32.82
N HIS A 68 11.34 -8.49 -31.70
CA HIS A 68 10.77 -8.02 -30.43
C HIS A 68 11.54 -6.84 -29.84
N GLN A 69 12.88 -6.87 -29.87
CA GLN A 69 13.70 -5.75 -29.39
C GLN A 69 13.49 -4.47 -30.21
N LEU A 70 13.36 -4.58 -31.54
CA LEU A 70 13.11 -3.43 -32.42
C LEU A 70 11.72 -2.82 -32.21
N ASN A 71 10.67 -3.64 -32.10
CA ASN A 71 9.32 -3.15 -31.81
C ASN A 71 9.24 -2.51 -30.43
N ASN A 72 9.88 -3.10 -29.41
CA ASN A 72 9.93 -2.53 -28.07
C ASN A 72 10.77 -1.23 -28.02
N ALA A 73 11.83 -1.10 -28.82
CA ALA A 73 12.65 0.10 -28.87
C ALA A 73 11.93 1.31 -29.51
N VAL A 74 11.14 1.10 -30.57
CA VAL A 74 10.34 2.17 -31.19
C VAL A 74 9.22 2.60 -30.26
N VAL A 75 8.54 1.65 -29.60
CA VAL A 75 7.54 1.94 -28.57
C VAL A 75 8.19 2.69 -27.39
N ALA A 76 9.34 2.23 -26.89
CA ALA A 76 10.06 2.87 -25.80
C ALA A 76 10.52 4.30 -26.13
N SER A 77 10.98 4.56 -27.36
CA SER A 77 11.36 5.91 -27.80
C SER A 77 10.15 6.85 -27.87
N THR A 78 9.00 6.35 -28.33
CA THR A 78 7.74 7.11 -28.41
C THR A 78 7.19 7.39 -27.01
N VAL A 79 7.18 6.36 -26.14
CA VAL A 79 6.76 6.46 -24.75
C VAL A 79 7.67 7.40 -23.96
N LYS A 80 8.98 7.41 -24.22
CA LYS A 80 9.92 8.32 -23.59
C LYS A 80 9.67 9.79 -23.97
N ALA A 81 9.42 10.06 -25.25
CA ALA A 81 9.06 11.41 -25.71
C ALA A 81 7.74 11.90 -25.08
N ILE A 82 6.74 11.03 -24.99
CA ILE A 82 5.45 11.33 -24.33
C ILE A 82 5.62 11.53 -22.82
N ALA A 83 6.50 10.76 -22.16
CA ALA A 83 6.75 10.89 -20.71
C ALA A 83 7.43 12.22 -20.35
N GLU A 84 8.37 12.68 -21.18
CA GLU A 84 9.06 13.96 -20.96
C GLU A 84 8.12 15.17 -21.14
N GLU A 85 7.08 15.05 -21.96
CA GLU A 85 6.08 16.11 -22.16
C GLU A 85 4.98 16.11 -21.08
N ASN A 86 4.69 14.96 -20.45
CA ASN A 86 3.55 14.79 -19.55
C ASN A 86 3.90 14.74 -18.04
N ASN A 87 5.18 14.62 -17.65
CA ASN A 87 5.58 14.46 -16.25
C ASN A 87 6.37 15.67 -15.74
N ILE A 88 5.71 16.55 -14.98
CA ILE A 88 6.36 17.69 -14.33
C ILE A 88 6.55 17.37 -12.84
N GLU A 89 7.81 17.19 -12.42
CA GLU A 89 8.18 17.12 -11.01
C GLU A 89 8.69 18.48 -10.53
N THR A 90 8.08 19.03 -9.48
CA THR A 90 8.50 20.32 -8.89
C THR A 90 8.79 20.15 -7.40
N LEU A 91 9.95 20.64 -6.96
CA LEU A 91 10.31 20.72 -5.55
C LEU A 91 9.73 22.01 -4.95
N VAL A 92 8.93 21.87 -3.89
CA VAL A 92 8.36 23.00 -3.17
C VAL A 92 8.77 22.97 -1.72
N PHE A 93 9.37 24.07 -1.26
CA PHE A 93 9.71 24.30 0.13
C PHE A 93 8.56 25.04 0.81
N LYS A 94 7.93 24.40 1.81
CA LYS A 94 6.93 25.07 2.64
C LYS A 94 7.58 25.70 3.87
N PRO A 95 7.16 26.91 4.26
CA PRO A 95 7.56 27.45 5.54
C PRO A 95 7.01 26.57 6.67
N PRO A 96 7.74 26.44 7.80
CA PRO A 96 7.28 25.67 8.94
C PRO A 96 5.89 26.17 9.39
N LYS A 97 4.95 25.25 9.66
CA LYS A 97 3.70 25.61 10.32
C LYS A 97 4.07 26.26 11.67
N ARG A 98 3.88 27.57 11.80
CA ARG A 98 3.97 28.24 13.10
C ARG A 98 2.97 27.55 14.02
N ILE A 99 3.47 26.86 15.03
CA ILE A 99 2.67 26.49 16.19
C ILE A 99 2.30 27.84 16.82
N ALA A 100 1.05 28.25 16.68
CA ALA A 100 0.55 29.40 17.42
C ALA A 100 0.61 29.00 18.91
N SER A 101 1.61 29.51 19.62
CA SER A 101 1.58 29.52 21.08
C SER A 101 0.32 30.27 21.48
N SER A 102 -0.59 29.57 22.15
CA SER A 102 -1.76 30.18 22.79
C SER A 102 -1.26 31.18 23.83
N SER A 103 -1.31 32.47 23.50
CA SER A 103 -1.19 33.54 24.47
C SER A 103 -2.52 33.66 25.20
N ASP A 104 -2.58 33.06 26.39
CA ASP A 104 -3.63 33.31 27.37
C ASP A 104 -3.29 34.63 28.07
N GLU A 105 -4.20 35.59 28.00
CA GLU A 105 -4.07 36.88 28.69
C GLU A 105 -4.34 36.68 30.18
N GLY A 106 -3.33 36.95 31.01
CA GLY A 106 -3.45 36.97 32.46
C GLY A 106 -2.45 37.97 33.03
N SER A 107 -2.91 39.20 33.22
CA SER A 107 -2.23 40.27 33.94
C SER A 107 -2.09 39.93 35.42
N ASP A 108 -0.87 39.98 35.97
CA ASP A 108 -0.63 40.46 37.34
C ASP A 108 0.84 40.86 37.55
N GLU A 109 1.02 41.99 38.24
CA GLU A 109 2.28 42.62 38.58
C GLU A 109 3.07 41.85 39.65
N GLY A 110 4.39 41.75 39.49
CA GLY A 110 5.29 41.22 40.52
C GLY A 110 6.75 41.26 40.12
N SER A 111 7.50 42.19 40.70
CA SER A 111 8.92 42.49 40.44
C SER A 111 9.88 41.49 41.12
N ILE A 112 11.05 41.25 40.52
CA ILE A 112 12.42 41.14 41.09
C ILE A 112 13.28 40.03 40.45
N ALA A 113 14.31 40.52 39.73
CA ALA A 113 15.72 40.11 39.59
C ALA A 113 16.17 38.67 39.25
N SER A 114 17.21 38.67 38.38
CA SER A 114 18.33 37.73 38.18
C SER A 114 18.03 36.32 37.66
N ASP A 115 18.37 36.08 36.39
CA ASP A 115 19.54 35.27 36.05
C ASP A 115 19.85 35.31 34.54
N ASP A 116 20.97 35.94 34.20
CA ASP A 116 21.64 35.79 32.90
C ASP A 116 22.20 34.37 32.82
N SER A 117 21.39 33.43 32.34
CA SER A 117 21.86 32.14 31.86
C SER A 117 21.56 32.05 30.37
N ASN A 118 22.58 32.40 29.59
CA ASN A 118 22.67 32.19 28.16
C ASN A 118 22.64 30.68 27.86
N ASN A 119 21.44 30.10 27.87
CA ASN A 119 21.18 28.79 27.28
C ASN A 119 21.06 29.01 25.77
N ASP A 120 22.22 29.02 25.09
CA ASP A 120 22.32 28.75 23.66
C ASP A 120 21.88 27.31 23.40
N VAL A 121 20.55 27.07 23.47
CA VAL A 121 19.93 25.88 22.90
C VAL A 121 20.22 25.96 21.40
N PRO A 122 20.86 24.95 20.78
CA PRO A 122 21.05 24.94 19.35
C PRO A 122 19.67 25.10 18.72
N TRP A 123 19.44 26.21 18.01
CA TRP A 123 18.23 26.41 17.22
C TRP A 123 18.22 25.32 16.14
N ILE A 124 17.71 24.14 16.47
CA ILE A 124 17.39 23.10 15.50
C ILE A 124 16.37 23.75 14.60
N ARG A 125 16.81 24.16 13.41
CA ARG A 125 15.92 24.73 12.40
C ARG A 125 14.79 23.72 12.22
N PRO A 126 13.52 24.11 12.37
CA PRO A 126 12.42 23.20 12.12
C PRO A 126 12.60 22.61 10.71
N ALA A 127 12.44 21.29 10.60
CA ALA A 127 12.63 20.59 9.33
C ALA A 127 11.82 21.31 8.24
N LEU A 128 12.50 21.67 7.15
CA LEU A 128 11.82 22.20 5.96
C LEU A 128 10.85 21.14 5.48
N ASP A 129 9.57 21.50 5.36
CA ASP A 129 8.56 20.63 4.77
C ASP A 129 8.76 20.68 3.24
N ILE A 130 9.46 19.67 2.72
CA ILE A 130 9.79 19.53 1.31
C ILE A 130 8.73 18.62 0.67
N GLU A 131 8.00 19.16 -0.30
CA GLU A 131 7.09 18.39 -1.15
C GLU A 131 7.70 18.22 -2.54
N ILE A 132 7.76 16.98 -3.00
CA ILE A 132 8.00 16.67 -4.40
C ILE A 132 6.63 16.51 -5.07
N ARG A 133 6.22 17.50 -5.86
CA ARG A 133 4.91 17.52 -6.52
C ARG A 133 5.03 16.87 -7.89
N LYS A 134 4.16 15.91 -8.18
CA LYS A 134 3.96 15.33 -9.50
C LYS A 134 2.70 15.89 -10.12
N GLN A 135 2.84 16.48 -11.30
CA GLN A 135 1.73 16.94 -12.12
C GLN A 135 1.68 16.12 -13.41
N HIS A 136 0.46 15.72 -13.78
CA HIS A 136 0.17 14.99 -15.01
C HIS A 136 -0.90 15.72 -15.82
N SER A 137 -1.05 15.34 -17.09
CA SER A 137 -2.10 15.88 -17.94
C SER A 137 -3.50 15.57 -17.38
N PRO A 138 -4.52 16.40 -17.67
CA PRO A 138 -5.90 16.15 -17.23
C PRO A 138 -6.44 14.78 -17.65
N TYR A 139 -6.01 14.28 -18.82
CA TYR A 139 -6.36 12.95 -19.31
C TYR A 139 -5.90 11.85 -18.35
N ILE A 140 -4.63 11.88 -17.92
CA ILE A 140 -4.08 10.90 -16.99
C ILE A 140 -4.77 11.00 -15.63
N VAL A 141 -5.02 12.22 -15.15
CA VAL A 141 -5.72 12.43 -13.88
C VAL A 141 -7.11 11.78 -13.92
N ASP A 142 -7.86 11.96 -15.01
CA ASP A 142 -9.17 11.32 -15.18
C ASP A 142 -9.06 9.80 -15.29
N LEU A 143 -8.06 9.28 -16.03
CA LEU A 143 -7.78 7.85 -16.12
C LEU A 143 -7.52 7.22 -14.74
N VAL A 144 -6.61 7.81 -13.96
CA VAL A 144 -6.27 7.35 -12.60
C VAL A 144 -7.52 7.36 -11.71
N ALA A 145 -8.27 8.47 -11.73
CA ALA A 145 -9.49 8.60 -10.95
C ALA A 145 -10.56 7.57 -11.37
N LYS A 146 -10.72 7.33 -12.67
CA LYS A 146 -11.66 6.35 -13.22
C LYS A 146 -11.34 4.94 -12.74
N VAL A 147 -10.07 4.51 -12.83
CA VAL A 147 -9.65 3.17 -12.38
C VAL A 147 -9.85 3.01 -10.87
N VAL A 148 -9.50 4.02 -10.07
CA VAL A 148 -9.73 3.99 -8.61
C VAL A 148 -11.22 3.87 -8.28
N ARG A 149 -12.09 4.62 -8.96
CA ARG A 149 -13.55 4.57 -8.74
C ARG A 149 -14.18 3.23 -9.15
N GLN A 150 -13.53 2.46 -10.02
CA GLN A 150 -13.99 1.12 -10.43
C GLN A 150 -13.64 0.01 -9.42
N ALA A 151 -12.69 0.25 -8.52
CA ALA A 151 -12.20 -0.77 -7.60
C ALA A 151 -13.28 -1.41 -6.70
N PRO A 152 -14.27 -0.67 -6.15
CA PRO A 152 -15.38 -1.27 -5.40
C PRO A 152 -16.19 -2.29 -6.22
N GLY A 153 -16.53 -1.95 -7.47
CA GLY A 153 -17.29 -2.84 -8.35
C GLY A 153 -16.51 -4.08 -8.76
N LEU A 154 -15.23 -3.93 -9.09
CA LEU A 154 -14.34 -5.06 -9.39
C LEU A 154 -14.15 -5.97 -8.19
N PHE A 155 -14.08 -5.42 -6.98
CA PHE A 155 -14.02 -6.21 -5.76
C PHE A 155 -15.27 -7.07 -5.56
N VAL A 156 -16.47 -6.52 -5.76
CA VAL A 156 -17.74 -7.28 -5.69
C VAL A 156 -17.78 -8.41 -6.73
N GLN A 157 -17.12 -8.22 -7.88
CA GLN A 157 -17.02 -9.23 -8.94
C GLN A 157 -15.90 -10.27 -8.69
N GLY A 158 -15.14 -10.16 -7.59
CA GLY A 158 -13.99 -11.03 -7.32
C GLY A 158 -12.78 -10.76 -8.22
N GLN A 159 -12.64 -9.54 -8.73
CA GLN A 159 -11.57 -9.09 -9.63
C GLN A 159 -10.79 -7.89 -9.06
N SER A 160 -10.63 -7.84 -7.74
CA SER A 160 -9.93 -6.73 -7.09
C SER A 160 -8.46 -6.63 -7.49
N PHE A 161 -7.97 -5.39 -7.59
CA PHE A 161 -6.57 -5.09 -7.88
C PHE A 161 -5.62 -5.50 -6.75
N PHE A 162 -6.11 -5.52 -5.51
CA PHE A 162 -5.26 -5.61 -4.31
C PHE A 162 -5.78 -6.56 -3.23
N ILE A 163 -6.95 -7.19 -3.45
CA ILE A 163 -7.50 -8.23 -2.57
C ILE A 163 -7.64 -9.50 -3.38
N HIS A 164 -6.74 -10.47 -3.20
CA HIS A 164 -6.81 -11.70 -3.97
C HIS A 164 -8.08 -12.49 -3.59
N PRO A 165 -8.85 -13.05 -4.54
CA PRO A 165 -10.12 -13.75 -4.25
C PRO A 165 -9.98 -14.93 -3.30
N GLN A 166 -8.79 -15.54 -3.25
CA GLN A 166 -8.51 -16.69 -2.39
C GLN A 166 -7.87 -16.33 -1.05
N VAL A 167 -7.57 -15.04 -0.77
CA VAL A 167 -6.80 -14.65 0.43
C VAL A 167 -7.53 -14.97 1.74
N TYR A 168 -8.85 -14.93 1.73
CA TYR A 168 -9.70 -15.23 2.90
C TYR A 168 -10.41 -16.59 2.81
N GLY A 169 -10.06 -17.40 1.80
CA GLY A 169 -10.73 -18.66 1.52
C GLY A 169 -12.26 -18.51 1.44
N ASN A 170 -12.97 -19.25 2.30
CA ASN A 170 -14.43 -19.34 2.25
C ASN A 170 -15.16 -18.27 3.09
N SER A 171 -14.45 -17.46 3.88
CA SER A 171 -15.10 -16.53 4.82
C SER A 171 -14.38 -15.20 4.89
N LEU A 172 -15.07 -14.13 4.50
CA LEU A 172 -14.54 -12.77 4.63
C LEU A 172 -14.48 -12.33 6.10
N PRO A 173 -13.34 -11.77 6.55
CA PRO A 173 -13.25 -11.16 7.87
C PRO A 173 -14.21 -9.99 7.96
N ARG A 174 -14.63 -9.67 9.19
CA ARG A 174 -15.69 -8.65 9.43
C ARG A 174 -15.43 -7.32 8.72
N PRO A 175 -14.22 -6.70 8.78
CA PRO A 175 -13.96 -5.43 8.10
C PRO A 175 -14.26 -5.49 6.59
N VAL A 176 -13.78 -6.55 5.93
CA VAL A 176 -13.90 -6.76 4.48
C VAL A 176 -15.33 -7.14 4.08
N ARG A 177 -16.02 -7.94 4.91
CA ARG A 177 -17.43 -8.29 4.68
C ARG A 177 -18.34 -7.08 4.78
N ASP A 178 -18.15 -6.23 5.79
CA ASP A 178 -18.99 -5.06 6.04
C ASP A 178 -18.82 -4.03 4.89
N ILE A 179 -17.60 -3.80 4.40
CA ILE A 179 -17.38 -2.93 3.24
C ILE A 179 -17.85 -3.57 1.92
N HIS A 180 -17.76 -4.90 1.77
CA HIS A 180 -18.27 -5.60 0.60
C HIS A 180 -19.77 -5.35 0.44
N ALA A 181 -20.54 -5.39 1.53
CA ALA A 181 -21.96 -5.08 1.51
C ALA A 181 -22.24 -3.64 1.04
N LEU A 182 -21.41 -2.67 1.46
CA LEU A 182 -21.52 -1.27 0.99
C LEU A 182 -21.13 -1.12 -0.48
N CYS A 183 -20.08 -1.80 -0.94
CA CYS A 183 -19.70 -1.81 -2.35
C CYS A 183 -20.83 -2.41 -3.21
N ALA A 184 -21.37 -3.55 -2.80
CA ALA A 184 -22.49 -4.19 -3.49
C ALA A 184 -23.74 -3.30 -3.49
N LEU A 185 -24.03 -2.60 -2.39
CA LEU A 185 -25.14 -1.65 -2.33
C LEU A 185 -24.93 -0.50 -3.33
N TYR A 186 -23.72 0.07 -3.39
CA TYR A 186 -23.38 1.13 -4.34
C TYR A 186 -23.52 0.70 -5.79
N GLU A 187 -23.00 -0.47 -6.16
CA GLU A 187 -23.04 -0.98 -7.54
C GLU A 187 -24.46 -1.34 -8.03
N ASN A 188 -25.34 -1.72 -7.09
CA ASN A 188 -26.72 -2.08 -7.39
C ASN A 188 -27.70 -0.90 -7.31
N ASP A 189 -27.29 0.24 -6.76
CA ASP A 189 -28.13 1.45 -6.64
C ASP A 189 -28.22 2.24 -7.96
N LYS A 190 -28.47 1.54 -9.06
CA LYS A 190 -28.65 2.13 -10.40
C LYS A 190 -29.95 2.92 -10.54
N ASP A 191 -30.90 2.65 -9.66
CA ASP A 191 -32.25 3.26 -9.65
C ASP A 191 -32.37 4.44 -8.67
N TYR A 192 -31.26 4.90 -8.05
CA TYR A 192 -31.25 5.97 -7.04
C TYR A 192 -32.24 5.74 -5.88
N GLN A 193 -32.45 4.47 -5.50
CA GLN A 193 -33.36 4.13 -4.41
C GLN A 193 -32.76 4.50 -3.05
N LEU A 194 -31.43 4.51 -2.95
CA LEU A 194 -30.75 5.02 -1.78
C LEU A 194 -30.46 6.52 -1.95
N SER A 195 -30.96 7.32 -1.00
CA SER A 195 -30.58 8.73 -0.95
C SER A 195 -29.05 8.84 -0.77
N PRO A 196 -28.36 9.68 -1.58
CA PRO A 196 -26.92 9.89 -1.44
C PRO A 196 -26.48 10.21 -0.01
N VAL A 197 -27.30 10.97 0.73
CA VAL A 197 -27.06 11.32 2.14
C VAL A 197 -27.00 10.07 3.04
N LYS A 198 -27.84 9.07 2.79
CA LYS A 198 -27.85 7.82 3.58
C LYS A 198 -26.59 7.00 3.31
N LEU A 199 -26.17 6.88 2.06
CA LEU A 199 -24.96 6.16 1.69
C LEU A 199 -23.72 6.81 2.32
N SER A 200 -23.57 8.13 2.14
CA SER A 200 -22.46 8.88 2.72
C SER A 200 -22.41 8.71 4.24
N THR A 201 -23.56 8.72 4.92
CA THR A 201 -23.63 8.52 6.38
C THR A 201 -23.17 7.12 6.80
N LEU A 202 -23.62 6.08 6.09
CA LEU A 202 -23.19 4.70 6.33
C LEU A 202 -21.69 4.53 6.09
N LEU A 203 -21.18 5.11 5.01
CA LEU A 203 -19.78 5.09 4.63
C LEU A 203 -18.90 5.78 5.69
N GLN A 204 -19.28 6.99 6.15
CA GLN A 204 -18.56 7.69 7.20
C GLN A 204 -18.52 6.90 8.51
N ARG A 205 -19.65 6.29 8.92
CA ARG A 205 -19.69 5.43 10.10
C ARG A 205 -18.73 4.24 9.96
N GLN A 206 -18.68 3.64 8.77
CA GLN A 206 -17.79 2.53 8.48
C GLN A 206 -16.32 2.95 8.54
N ILE A 207 -15.94 4.08 7.93
CA ILE A 207 -14.59 4.64 7.98
C ILE A 207 -14.13 4.85 9.43
N VAL A 208 -14.97 5.48 10.27
CA VAL A 208 -14.66 5.71 11.68
C VAL A 208 -14.45 4.39 12.42
N SER A 209 -15.34 3.41 12.21
CA SER A 209 -15.21 2.09 12.84
C SER A 209 -13.93 1.38 12.41
N LEU A 210 -13.61 1.37 11.11
CA LEU A 210 -12.42 0.73 10.55
C LEU A 210 -11.14 1.36 11.13
N ILE A 211 -11.07 2.69 11.19
CA ILE A 211 -9.92 3.40 11.76
C ILE A 211 -9.74 3.04 13.24
N GLN A 212 -10.83 2.96 14.01
CA GLN A 212 -10.75 2.61 15.43
C GLN A 212 -10.28 1.18 15.65
N THR A 213 -10.80 0.22 14.87
CA THR A 213 -10.36 -1.17 14.92
C THR A 213 -8.90 -1.30 14.51
N ALA A 214 -8.52 -0.71 13.38
CA ALA A 214 -7.15 -0.76 12.86
C ALA A 214 -6.14 -0.22 13.88
N LYS A 215 -6.45 0.88 14.57
CA LYS A 215 -5.54 1.45 15.59
C LYS A 215 -5.37 0.58 16.83
N LYS A 216 -6.37 -0.23 17.18
CA LYS A 216 -6.38 -1.04 18.41
C LYS A 216 -5.89 -2.46 18.19
N THR A 217 -6.07 -2.99 16.99
CA THR A 217 -5.72 -4.39 16.73
C THR A 217 -4.22 -4.60 16.82
N THR A 218 -3.86 -5.72 17.44
CA THR A 218 -2.50 -6.27 17.44
C THR A 218 -2.36 -7.44 16.45
N ASP A 219 -3.48 -7.89 15.88
CA ASP A 219 -3.50 -8.94 14.88
C ASP A 219 -3.19 -8.34 13.49
N PHE A 220 -2.17 -8.89 12.83
CA PHE A 220 -1.73 -8.43 11.53
C PHE A 220 -2.79 -8.69 10.46
N GLU A 221 -3.46 -9.84 10.47
CA GLU A 221 -4.49 -10.16 9.48
C GLU A 221 -5.71 -9.24 9.62
N GLU A 222 -6.13 -8.94 10.85
CA GLU A 222 -7.17 -7.95 11.10
C GLU A 222 -6.76 -6.54 10.66
N LEU A 223 -5.49 -6.15 10.85
CA LEU A 223 -4.97 -4.88 10.35
C LEU A 223 -5.04 -4.82 8.82
N VAL A 224 -4.58 -5.85 8.13
CA VAL A 224 -4.66 -5.97 6.65
C VAL A 224 -6.11 -5.82 6.20
N ALA A 225 -7.03 -6.58 6.81
CA ALA A 225 -8.46 -6.53 6.49
C ALA A 225 -9.06 -5.13 6.72
N CYS A 226 -8.67 -4.43 7.80
CA CYS A 226 -9.12 -3.08 8.07
C CYS A 226 -8.60 -2.07 7.04
N VAL A 227 -7.33 -2.15 6.65
CA VAL A 227 -6.75 -1.25 5.66
C VAL A 227 -7.35 -1.49 4.29
N GLN A 228 -7.50 -2.75 3.87
CA GLN A 228 -8.18 -3.08 2.62
C GLN A 228 -9.60 -2.50 2.56
N ALA A 229 -10.36 -2.67 3.65
CA ALA A 229 -11.71 -2.14 3.74
C ALA A 229 -11.74 -0.61 3.78
N LEU A 230 -10.79 0.01 4.45
CA LEU A 230 -10.66 1.47 4.47
C LEU A 230 -10.32 2.00 3.08
N THR A 231 -9.43 1.34 2.34
CA THR A 231 -9.07 1.72 0.96
C THR A 231 -10.27 1.64 0.02
N LEU A 232 -11.08 0.58 0.11
CA LEU A 232 -12.35 0.50 -0.64
C LEU A 232 -13.34 1.61 -0.24
N ALA A 233 -13.43 1.92 1.06
CA ALA A 233 -14.28 3.01 1.53
C ALA A 233 -13.85 4.37 0.97
N GLN A 234 -12.54 4.61 0.85
CA GLN A 234 -12.01 5.81 0.21
C GLN A 234 -12.28 5.84 -1.30
N CYS A 235 -12.26 4.70 -1.98
CA CYS A 235 -12.67 4.61 -3.39
C CYS A 235 -14.14 5.00 -3.57
N LEU A 236 -15.05 4.49 -2.71
CA LEU A 236 -16.46 4.88 -2.71
C LEU A 236 -16.63 6.39 -2.44
N GLN A 237 -15.87 6.93 -1.49
CA GLN A 237 -15.91 8.37 -1.16
C GLN A 237 -15.45 9.25 -2.34
N LEU A 238 -14.46 8.79 -3.11
CA LEU A 238 -14.04 9.44 -4.37
C LEU A 238 -15.11 9.37 -5.46
N SER A 239 -15.96 8.33 -5.46
CA SER A 239 -17.05 8.16 -6.42
C SER A 239 -18.28 9.01 -6.07
N GLU A 240 -18.55 9.29 -4.78
CA GLU A 240 -19.65 10.18 -4.36
C GLU A 240 -19.41 11.66 -4.71
N GLY A 241 -18.18 12.06 -5.03
CA GLY A 241 -17.84 13.41 -5.49
C GLY A 241 -17.67 14.47 -4.38
N ASN A 242 -18.07 14.18 -3.13
CA ASN A 242 -17.82 15.07 -1.99
C ASN A 242 -16.44 14.85 -1.37
N ILE A 243 -15.40 15.17 -2.16
CA ILE A 243 -14.01 14.88 -1.81
C ILE A 243 -13.31 16.03 -1.08
N ARG A 244 -13.89 17.25 -1.05
CA ARG A 244 -13.21 18.44 -0.51
C ARG A 244 -13.42 18.68 0.99
N SER A 245 -13.84 17.68 1.76
CA SER A 245 -14.03 17.82 3.20
C SER A 245 -12.71 17.55 3.96
N PRO A 246 -12.35 18.37 4.97
CA PRO A 246 -11.18 18.13 5.82
C PRO A 246 -11.18 16.76 6.53
N ALA A 247 -12.38 16.19 6.75
CA ALA A 247 -12.50 14.85 7.30
C ALA A 247 -11.96 13.77 6.34
N VAL A 248 -12.13 13.95 5.03
CA VAL A 248 -11.61 13.02 4.01
C VAL A 248 -10.09 13.05 4.02
N GLU A 249 -9.50 14.25 3.95
CA GLU A 249 -8.05 14.43 3.98
C GLU A 249 -7.44 13.77 5.22
N LYS A 250 -8.01 14.04 6.41
CA LYS A 250 -7.55 13.42 7.65
C LYS A 250 -7.68 11.89 7.64
N SER A 251 -8.74 11.36 7.02
CA SER A 251 -8.91 9.90 6.91
C SER A 251 -7.90 9.26 5.95
N LEU A 252 -7.49 9.97 4.90
CA LEU A 252 -6.43 9.57 3.97
C LEU A 252 -5.04 9.63 4.62
N ASP A 253 -4.77 10.64 5.44
CA ASP A 253 -3.53 10.71 6.24
C ASP A 253 -3.43 9.51 7.20
N ILE A 254 -4.55 9.13 7.81
CA ILE A 254 -4.62 7.94 8.66
C ILE A 254 -4.43 6.67 7.83
N LEU A 255 -5.01 6.58 6.62
CA LEU A 255 -4.79 5.45 5.72
C LEU A 255 -3.31 5.29 5.36
N ALA A 256 -2.62 6.38 5.03
CA ALA A 256 -1.18 6.38 4.78
C ALA A 256 -0.40 5.84 5.99
N ALA A 257 -0.69 6.37 7.18
CA ALA A 257 -0.06 5.92 8.43
C ALA A 257 -0.32 4.45 8.73
N LEU A 258 -1.53 3.95 8.47
CA LEU A 258 -1.87 2.53 8.65
C LEU A 258 -1.18 1.62 7.61
N ALA A 259 -1.03 2.07 6.37
CA ALA A 259 -0.28 1.34 5.34
C ALA A 259 1.22 1.28 5.67
N HIS A 260 1.80 2.37 6.19
CA HIS A 260 3.14 2.35 6.77
C HIS A 260 3.25 1.42 7.98
N ARG A 261 2.25 1.42 8.86
CA ARG A 261 2.22 0.50 9.99
C ARG A 261 2.15 -0.96 9.53
N MET A 262 1.34 -1.27 8.52
CA MET A 262 1.31 -2.60 7.90
C MET A 262 2.70 -3.01 7.47
N TRP A 263 3.41 -2.15 6.73
CA TRP A 263 4.79 -2.41 6.32
C TRP A 263 5.73 -2.69 7.51
N SER A 264 5.63 -1.92 8.60
CA SER A 264 6.48 -2.11 9.78
C SER A 264 6.17 -3.37 10.59
N LEU A 265 4.96 -3.91 10.46
CA LEU A 265 4.48 -5.07 11.23
C LEU A 265 4.41 -6.35 10.41
N VAL A 266 4.91 -6.32 9.17
CA VAL A 266 5.04 -7.52 8.36
C VAL A 266 5.79 -8.57 9.18
N PRO A 267 5.22 -9.77 9.37
CA PRO A 267 5.92 -10.83 10.09
C PRO A 267 7.30 -11.09 9.50
N CYS A 268 8.29 -11.51 10.29
CA CYS A 268 9.57 -11.96 9.71
C CYS A 268 9.46 -13.38 9.15
N GLU A 269 8.51 -14.16 9.65
CA GLU A 269 8.23 -15.54 9.28
C GLU A 269 6.72 -15.73 9.12
N LEU A 270 6.30 -16.40 8.06
CA LEU A 270 4.91 -16.84 7.90
C LEU A 270 4.66 -18.12 8.69
N PRO A 271 3.41 -18.39 9.09
CA PRO A 271 3.04 -19.67 9.69
C PRO A 271 3.51 -20.84 8.82
N SER A 272 4.23 -21.79 9.41
CA SER A 272 4.76 -22.98 8.72
C SER A 272 3.67 -23.89 8.14
N SER A 273 2.41 -23.68 8.55
CA SER A 273 1.21 -24.33 8.00
C SER A 273 0.81 -23.80 6.61
N MET A 274 1.35 -22.66 6.17
CA MET A 274 0.98 -22.04 4.90
C MET A 274 1.77 -22.64 3.74
N SER A 275 1.07 -23.07 2.68
CA SER A 275 1.72 -23.51 1.44
C SER A 275 2.51 -22.36 0.79
N PRO A 276 3.54 -22.62 -0.02
CA PRO A 276 4.28 -21.58 -0.75
C PRO A 276 3.40 -20.62 -1.55
N TRP A 277 2.35 -21.12 -2.23
CA TRP A 277 1.44 -20.26 -2.99
C TRP A 277 0.64 -19.32 -2.10
N HIS A 278 0.01 -19.83 -1.03
CA HIS A 278 -0.71 -19.00 -0.07
C HIS A 278 0.20 -17.96 0.59
N ALA A 279 1.45 -18.33 0.90
CA ALA A 279 2.45 -17.42 1.46
C ALA A 279 2.78 -16.26 0.51
N TRP A 280 3.07 -16.58 -0.75
CA TRP A 280 3.30 -15.59 -1.78
C TRP A 280 2.05 -14.73 -2.04
N MET A 281 0.87 -15.33 -2.17
CA MET A 281 -0.41 -14.64 -2.43
C MET A 281 -0.76 -13.66 -1.32
N PHE A 282 -0.57 -14.06 -0.06
CA PHE A 282 -0.81 -13.19 1.09
C PHE A 282 0.20 -12.03 1.10
N GLY A 283 1.49 -12.30 0.90
CA GLY A 283 2.51 -11.25 0.78
C GLY A 283 2.23 -10.27 -0.36
N GLU A 284 1.85 -10.77 -1.53
CA GLU A 284 1.43 -9.98 -2.69
C GLU A 284 0.19 -9.13 -2.38
N THR A 285 -0.80 -9.70 -1.70
CA THR A 285 -1.99 -8.99 -1.25
C THR A 285 -1.63 -7.82 -0.33
N VAL A 286 -0.71 -8.01 0.62
CA VAL A 286 -0.24 -6.93 1.50
C VAL A 286 0.47 -5.84 0.71
N ARG A 287 1.42 -6.21 -0.16
CA ARG A 287 2.17 -5.24 -0.99
C ARG A 287 1.24 -4.44 -1.91
N ARG A 288 0.34 -5.12 -2.64
CA ARG A 288 -0.67 -4.46 -3.49
C ARG A 288 -1.62 -3.58 -2.68
N THR A 289 -1.98 -3.97 -1.46
CA THR A 289 -2.81 -3.14 -0.56
C THR A 289 -2.09 -1.84 -0.20
N ILE A 290 -0.80 -1.89 0.16
CA ILE A 290 -0.01 -0.70 0.50
C ILE A 290 0.11 0.23 -0.71
N VAL A 291 0.51 -0.32 -1.86
CA VAL A 291 0.65 0.43 -3.11
C VAL A 291 -0.69 1.05 -3.51
N PHE A 292 -1.76 0.26 -3.58
CA PHE A 292 -3.08 0.74 -3.99
C PHE A 292 -3.65 1.80 -3.05
N SER A 293 -3.41 1.69 -1.74
CA SER A 293 -3.81 2.73 -0.77
C SER A 293 -3.17 4.09 -1.11
N HIS A 294 -1.91 4.09 -1.54
CA HIS A 294 -1.22 5.31 -1.96
C HIS A 294 -1.64 5.78 -3.36
N LEU A 295 -2.02 4.88 -4.26
CA LEU A 295 -2.63 5.24 -5.55
C LEU A 295 -3.98 5.95 -5.34
N VAL A 296 -4.80 5.51 -4.37
CA VAL A 296 -6.04 6.19 -3.97
C VAL A 296 -5.76 7.58 -3.41
N ILE A 297 -4.76 7.72 -2.54
CA ILE A 297 -4.32 9.02 -2.01
C ILE A 297 -3.84 9.95 -3.15
N ALA A 298 -3.04 9.45 -4.08
CA ALA A 298 -2.57 10.20 -5.24
C ALA A 298 -3.75 10.66 -6.12
N ALA A 299 -4.70 9.77 -6.41
CA ALA A 299 -5.91 10.09 -7.17
C ALA A 299 -6.71 11.23 -6.50
N PHE A 300 -6.89 11.16 -5.18
CA PHE A 300 -7.51 12.23 -4.41
C PHE A 300 -6.77 13.56 -4.54
N GLN A 301 -5.44 13.55 -4.39
CA GLN A 301 -4.61 14.75 -4.47
C GLN A 301 -4.65 15.36 -5.87
N PHE A 302 -4.58 14.56 -6.93
CA PHE A 302 -4.75 15.03 -8.30
C PHE A 302 -6.10 15.74 -8.50
N LEU A 303 -7.20 15.13 -8.05
CA LEU A 303 -8.55 15.68 -8.22
C LEU A 303 -8.79 16.95 -7.39
N THR A 304 -8.14 17.10 -6.25
CA THR A 304 -8.37 18.22 -5.33
C THR A 304 -7.40 19.38 -5.52
N ARG A 305 -6.13 19.09 -5.84
CA ARG A 305 -5.02 20.06 -5.87
C ARG A 305 -4.37 20.19 -7.26
N GLY A 306 -4.66 19.28 -8.18
CA GLY A 306 -4.04 19.24 -9.52
C GLY A 306 -2.64 18.60 -9.54
N TYR A 307 -2.17 18.08 -8.42
CA TYR A 307 -0.88 17.39 -8.29
C TYR A 307 -0.95 16.36 -7.16
N ALA A 308 -0.11 15.33 -7.21
CA ALA A 308 0.11 14.40 -6.11
C ALA A 308 1.48 14.63 -5.48
N CYS A 309 1.61 14.42 -4.18
CA CYS A 309 2.90 14.43 -3.51
C CYS A 309 3.55 13.06 -3.69
N ARG A 310 4.76 13.03 -4.26
CA ARG A 310 5.56 11.82 -4.34
C ARG A 310 5.86 11.30 -2.94
N THR A 311 5.72 10.00 -2.74
CA THR A 311 6.01 9.34 -1.46
C THR A 311 7.22 8.42 -1.66
N PRO A 312 8.45 8.83 -1.32
CA PRO A 312 9.66 8.04 -1.56
C PRO A 312 9.63 6.63 -0.96
N PHE A 313 8.92 6.47 0.17
CA PHE A 313 8.65 5.16 0.75
C PHE A 313 7.99 4.20 -0.25
N ILE A 314 7.01 4.67 -1.03
CA ILE A 314 6.28 3.87 -2.02
C ILE A 314 7.15 3.53 -3.20
N ASP A 315 7.96 4.48 -3.67
CA ASP A 315 8.90 4.24 -4.76
C ASP A 315 9.86 3.10 -4.45
N ALA A 316 10.31 3.00 -3.19
CA ALA A 316 11.25 2.01 -2.70
C ALA A 316 10.60 0.67 -2.30
N LEU A 317 9.27 0.55 -2.32
CA LEU A 317 8.62 -0.70 -1.93
C LEU A 317 8.98 -1.83 -2.91
N PRO A 318 9.25 -3.05 -2.40
CA PRO A 318 9.46 -4.20 -3.24
C PRO A 318 8.18 -4.56 -4.01
N PHE A 319 8.38 -4.90 -5.27
CA PHE A 319 7.36 -5.21 -6.25
C PHE A 319 7.78 -6.45 -7.04
N ASP A 320 6.91 -7.46 -7.08
CA ASP A 320 7.15 -8.68 -7.84
C ASP A 320 6.79 -8.42 -9.31
N GLY A 321 7.79 -8.46 -10.20
CA GLY A 321 7.58 -8.23 -11.63
C GLY A 321 6.75 -9.31 -12.32
N ARG A 322 6.55 -10.48 -11.68
CA ARG A 322 5.74 -11.60 -12.20
C ARG A 322 4.26 -11.38 -11.93
N THR A 323 3.75 -10.21 -12.32
CA THR A 323 2.41 -9.74 -11.99
C THR A 323 1.29 -10.64 -12.50
N TYR A 324 1.53 -11.37 -13.59
CA TYR A 324 0.63 -12.41 -14.11
C TYR A 324 0.33 -13.53 -13.10
N LEU A 325 1.19 -13.76 -12.10
CA LEU A 325 0.95 -14.77 -11.06
C LEU A 325 -0.23 -14.39 -10.15
N TRP A 326 -0.63 -13.11 -10.13
CA TRP A 326 -1.79 -12.64 -9.35
C TRP A 326 -3.11 -13.29 -9.80
N ASP A 327 -3.20 -13.68 -11.07
CA ASP A 327 -4.42 -14.30 -11.60
C ASP A 327 -4.48 -15.82 -11.38
N ALA A 328 -3.42 -16.43 -10.84
CA ALA A 328 -3.42 -17.84 -10.51
C ALA A 328 -4.50 -18.18 -9.47
N ARG A 329 -5.41 -19.09 -9.81
CA ARG A 329 -6.53 -19.50 -8.93
C ARG A 329 -6.27 -20.79 -8.16
N SER A 330 -5.14 -21.44 -8.43
CA SER A 330 -4.72 -22.64 -7.73
C SER A 330 -3.21 -22.66 -7.54
N GLU A 331 -2.74 -23.42 -6.54
CA GLU A 331 -1.32 -23.66 -6.32
C GLU A 331 -0.65 -24.35 -7.52
N GLN A 332 -1.39 -25.21 -8.22
CA GLN A 332 -0.90 -25.89 -9.42
C GLN A 332 -0.63 -24.91 -10.57
N ASP A 333 -1.57 -23.99 -10.80
CA ASP A 333 -1.41 -22.93 -11.81
C ASP A 333 -0.23 -22.02 -11.45
N TRP A 334 -0.13 -21.62 -10.18
CA TRP A 334 0.97 -20.79 -9.70
C TRP A 334 2.33 -21.50 -9.85
N ALA A 335 2.44 -22.75 -9.41
CA ALA A 335 3.67 -23.53 -9.46
C ALA A 335 4.17 -23.77 -10.89
N LYS A 336 3.25 -23.90 -11.86
CA LYS A 336 3.59 -24.05 -13.28
C LYS A 336 4.39 -22.86 -13.82
N TYR A 337 4.06 -21.66 -13.37
CA TYR A 337 4.61 -20.41 -13.90
C TYR A 337 5.61 -19.71 -12.95
N SER A 338 5.68 -20.13 -11.68
CA SER A 338 6.61 -19.54 -10.70
C SER A 338 8.05 -19.99 -10.87
N THR A 339 8.29 -21.09 -11.59
CA THR A 339 9.63 -21.63 -11.91
C THR A 339 10.38 -20.85 -13.00
N GLN A 340 9.68 -19.95 -13.70
CA GLN A 340 10.26 -19.03 -14.67
C GLN A 340 10.86 -17.84 -13.91
N SER A 341 12.18 -17.85 -13.71
CA SER A 341 12.93 -16.76 -13.05
C SER A 341 13.19 -15.62 -14.04
N ASP A 342 12.13 -15.16 -14.71
CA ASP A 342 12.23 -14.17 -15.79
C ASP A 342 12.23 -12.72 -15.25
N PHE A 343 11.75 -12.51 -14.01
CA PHE A 343 11.67 -11.19 -13.39
C PHE A 343 12.02 -11.22 -11.90
N PRO A 344 13.10 -10.54 -11.47
CA PRO A 344 13.42 -10.40 -10.06
C PRO A 344 12.45 -9.44 -9.36
N MET A 345 12.48 -9.46 -8.03
CA MET A 345 11.85 -8.42 -7.22
C MET A 345 12.59 -7.09 -7.43
N VAL A 346 11.85 -6.03 -7.73
CA VAL A 346 12.37 -4.69 -7.99
C VAL A 346 11.58 -3.68 -7.17
N SER A 347 12.06 -2.45 -7.03
CA SER A 347 11.25 -1.39 -6.42
C SER A 347 10.07 -0.97 -7.33
N VAL A 348 9.01 -0.39 -6.77
CA VAL A 348 7.86 0.12 -7.56
C VAL A 348 8.31 1.11 -8.63
N ILE A 349 9.26 1.99 -8.30
CA ILE A 349 9.75 2.99 -9.28
C ILE A 349 10.56 2.35 -10.40
N GLU A 350 11.38 1.34 -10.09
CA GLU A 350 12.11 0.56 -11.10
C GLU A 350 11.16 -0.26 -11.96
N TYR A 351 10.10 -0.82 -11.38
CA TYR A 351 9.06 -1.50 -12.15
C TYR A 351 8.38 -0.55 -13.14
N ALA A 352 8.09 0.69 -12.72
CA ALA A 352 7.59 1.73 -13.62
C ALA A 352 8.59 2.07 -14.75
N ASP A 353 9.90 2.10 -14.47
CA ASP A 353 10.92 2.27 -15.52
C ASP A 353 10.97 1.09 -16.50
N LEU A 354 10.79 -0.14 -16.03
CA LEU A 354 10.73 -1.33 -16.87
C LEU A 354 9.48 -1.31 -17.77
N LEU A 355 8.32 -0.89 -17.26
CA LEU A 355 7.11 -0.69 -18.06
C LEU A 355 7.32 0.40 -19.11
N GLN A 356 7.86 1.55 -18.73
CA GLN A 356 8.11 2.68 -19.62
C GLN A 356 9.07 2.31 -20.76
N SER A 357 10.08 1.48 -20.48
CA SER A 357 11.06 1.01 -21.46
C SER A 357 10.61 -0.20 -22.29
N GLY A 358 9.38 -0.71 -22.06
CA GLY A 358 8.86 -1.90 -22.74
C GLY A 358 9.61 -3.19 -22.37
N ARG A 359 10.31 -3.19 -21.22
CA ARG A 359 11.01 -4.35 -20.66
C ARG A 359 10.14 -5.18 -19.71
N ALA A 360 9.06 -4.59 -19.21
CA ALA A 360 7.98 -5.29 -18.51
C ALA A 360 6.67 -5.08 -19.29
N LEU A 361 5.72 -5.98 -19.09
CA LEU A 361 4.39 -5.90 -19.70
C LEU A 361 3.36 -5.52 -18.64
N CYS A 362 2.39 -4.72 -19.06
CA CYS A 362 1.22 -4.37 -18.25
C CYS A 362 0.18 -5.49 -18.42
N PHE A 363 -0.06 -6.32 -17.40
CA PHE A 363 -1.00 -7.45 -17.50
C PHE A 363 -2.39 -7.14 -16.95
N SER A 364 -2.52 -6.16 -16.07
CA SER A 364 -3.79 -5.74 -15.50
C SER A 364 -3.88 -4.22 -15.38
N SER A 365 -5.06 -3.72 -15.04
CA SER A 365 -5.23 -2.29 -14.76
C SER A 365 -4.43 -1.82 -13.54
N PHE A 366 -3.96 -2.72 -12.67
CA PHE A 366 -3.14 -2.35 -11.52
C PHE A 366 -1.75 -1.84 -11.95
N GLU A 367 -1.06 -2.54 -12.84
CA GLU A 367 0.23 -2.09 -13.38
C GLU A 367 0.05 -0.83 -14.23
N GLY A 368 -1.05 -0.76 -14.99
CA GLY A 368 -1.47 0.44 -15.73
C GLY A 368 -1.67 1.65 -14.81
N LEU A 369 -2.27 1.44 -13.63
CA LEU A 369 -2.48 2.50 -12.65
C LEU A 369 -1.15 2.99 -12.03
N ILE A 370 -0.20 2.08 -11.78
CA ILE A 370 1.14 2.43 -11.30
C ILE A 370 1.84 3.32 -12.32
N ILE A 371 1.90 2.92 -13.59
CA ILE A 371 2.62 3.68 -14.62
C ILE A 371 1.93 5.03 -14.91
N ALA A 372 0.60 5.08 -14.93
CA ALA A 372 -0.16 6.32 -15.08
C ALA A 372 0.14 7.29 -13.94
N THR A 373 0.16 6.79 -12.70
CA THR A 373 0.41 7.62 -11.50
C THR A 373 1.87 8.05 -11.38
N CYS A 374 2.82 7.18 -11.69
CA CYS A 374 4.25 7.48 -11.50
C CYS A 374 4.86 8.28 -12.65
N ARG A 375 4.41 8.04 -13.90
CA ARG A 375 5.05 8.53 -15.14
C ARG A 375 4.12 9.31 -16.07
N GLY A 376 2.81 9.37 -15.79
CA GLY A 376 1.89 10.08 -16.65
C GLY A 376 1.60 9.36 -17.97
N LEU A 377 1.66 8.02 -17.98
CA LEU A 377 1.53 7.22 -19.20
C LEU A 377 0.36 6.24 -19.12
N ASP A 378 -0.30 6.05 -20.26
CA ASP A 378 -1.32 5.02 -20.46
C ASP A 378 -0.75 3.95 -21.39
N LEU A 379 -0.62 2.73 -20.88
CA LEU A 379 -0.05 1.59 -21.62
C LEU A 379 -1.13 0.52 -21.85
N PRO A 380 -1.14 -0.16 -23.02
CA PRO A 380 -2.10 -1.21 -23.30
C PRO A 380 -1.94 -2.38 -22.34
N ILE A 381 -3.07 -2.97 -21.93
CA ILE A 381 -3.11 -4.18 -21.10
C ILE A 381 -2.92 -5.41 -22.00
N HIS A 382 -2.00 -6.29 -21.61
CA HIS A 382 -1.64 -7.53 -22.29
C HIS A 382 -2.32 -8.75 -21.66
N ASP A 383 -2.63 -9.75 -22.48
CA ASP A 383 -3.22 -11.03 -22.05
C ASP A 383 -2.13 -11.98 -21.50
N PRO A 384 -2.21 -12.38 -20.21
CA PRO A 384 -1.25 -13.32 -19.61
C PRO A 384 -1.11 -14.63 -20.41
N ALA A 385 -2.22 -15.18 -20.91
CA ALA A 385 -2.23 -16.48 -21.58
C ALA A 385 -1.49 -16.47 -22.92
N LYS A 386 -1.44 -15.32 -23.61
CA LYS A 386 -0.74 -15.16 -24.88
C LYS A 386 0.76 -15.00 -24.70
N VAL A 387 1.18 -14.37 -23.61
CA VAL A 387 2.61 -14.12 -23.32
C VAL A 387 3.27 -15.35 -22.73
N MET A 388 2.58 -16.10 -21.87
CA MET A 388 3.09 -17.35 -21.29
C MET A 388 3.29 -18.50 -22.29
N GLN A 389 2.87 -18.31 -23.55
CA GLN A 389 3.09 -19.23 -24.67
C GLN A 389 4.27 -18.81 -25.57
N MET A 390 4.81 -17.60 -25.37
CA MET A 390 6.00 -17.08 -26.03
C MET A 390 7.24 -17.45 -25.23
#